data_AF-A0AAN5K8R3-F1
#
_entry.id   AF-A0AAN5K8R3-F1
#
_cell.length_a   1.000
_cell.length_b   1.000
_cell.length_c   1.000
_cell.angle_alpha   90.00
_cell.angle_beta   90.00
_cell.angle_gamma   90.00
#
_symmetry.space_group_name_H-M   'P 1'
#
loop_
_entity.id
_entity.type
_entity.pdbx_description
1 polymer ?
#
loop_
_entity_poly.entity_id
_entity_poly.type
_entity_poly.pdbx_seq_one_letter_code
_entity_poly.pdbx_strand_id
1 'polypeptide(L)'
;NGQLEQYEIFDYPGRFKDEQHGKDFTLYRMESLRSDAEKATGQSNSPKLWPGTRFTLTGHPQKMLNREWQVVQSILSGDQPQALHGSQGRGTTLGNQLEVIPADRTWRPRLQSKPKVDGPQSAIVTGPAGEEIFCDEHGRVRVKFHWDRYNPATEASSCWVRVSQAW
;
A
#
# COMPACT_ATOMS: atom_id res chain seq x y z
N ASN A 1 15.58 -19.83 25.21
CA ASN A 1 14.09 -19.75 25.17
C ASN A 1 13.49 -20.16 23.82
N GLY A 2 14.00 -21.18 23.12
CA GLY A 2 13.32 -21.85 21.99
C GLY A 2 12.82 -20.99 20.83
N GLN A 3 13.24 -19.73 20.73
CA GLN A 3 12.70 -18.76 19.80
C GLN A 3 13.49 -18.89 18.50
N LEU A 4 12.80 -19.25 17.41
CA LEU A 4 13.42 -19.38 16.09
C LEU A 4 13.94 -18.00 15.63
N GLU A 5 15.14 -17.96 15.07
CA GLU A 5 15.73 -16.74 14.53
C GLU A 5 15.05 -16.28 13.23
N GLN A 6 14.25 -17.16 12.60
CA GLN A 6 13.50 -16.90 11.38
C GLN A 6 12.07 -17.46 11.49
N TYR A 7 11.10 -16.68 11.05
CA TYR A 7 9.69 -17.07 10.97
C TYR A 7 9.26 -17.06 9.51
N GLU A 8 8.63 -18.15 9.07
CA GLU A 8 8.08 -18.28 7.73
C GLU A 8 6.60 -17.87 7.71
N ILE A 9 6.18 -17.20 6.64
CA ILE A 9 4.79 -16.80 6.44
C ILE A 9 4.33 -17.36 5.10
N PHE A 10 3.28 -18.17 5.14
CA PHE A 10 2.63 -18.73 3.96
C PHE A 10 1.21 -18.17 3.83
N ASP A 11 0.78 -17.83 2.61
CA ASP A 11 -0.58 -17.37 2.33
C ASP A 11 -1.05 -17.82 0.94
N TYR A 12 -2.33 -18.18 0.83
CA TYR A 12 -2.99 -18.57 -0.42
C TYR A 12 -4.43 -18.02 -0.45
N PRO A 13 -4.91 -17.49 -1.59
CA PRO A 13 -4.27 -17.42 -2.91
C PRO A 13 -3.36 -16.20 -3.12
N GLY A 14 -2.28 -16.38 -3.88
CA GLY A 14 -1.31 -15.32 -4.22
C GLY A 14 -1.78 -14.31 -5.28
N ARG A 15 -2.81 -14.64 -6.07
CA ARG A 15 -3.45 -13.77 -7.09
C ARG A 15 -2.52 -13.26 -8.21
N PHE A 16 -1.60 -14.10 -8.67
CA PHE A 16 -0.75 -13.87 -9.85
C PHE A 16 -0.95 -15.01 -10.87
N LYS A 17 -0.54 -14.80 -12.12
CA LYS A 17 -0.62 -15.81 -13.19
C LYS A 17 0.73 -16.39 -13.59
N ASP A 18 1.79 -15.61 -13.46
CA ASP A 18 3.16 -16.00 -13.79
C ASP A 18 4.10 -15.83 -12.59
N GLU A 19 5.25 -16.48 -12.69
CA GLU A 19 6.24 -16.55 -11.62
C GLU A 19 6.83 -15.18 -11.26
N GLN A 20 7.01 -14.29 -12.23
CA GLN A 20 7.61 -12.97 -12.00
C GLN A 20 6.70 -12.12 -11.11
N HIS A 21 5.42 -11.99 -11.46
CA HIS A 21 4.45 -11.29 -10.61
C HIS A 21 4.30 -11.96 -9.23
N GLY A 22 4.43 -13.28 -9.14
CA GLY A 22 4.43 -14.00 -7.86
C GLY A 22 5.61 -13.61 -6.96
N LYS A 23 6.82 -13.54 -7.53
CA LYS A 23 8.03 -13.08 -6.83
C LYS A 23 7.86 -11.63 -6.37
N ASP A 24 7.38 -10.76 -7.24
CA ASP A 24 7.22 -9.33 -6.92
C ASP A 24 6.17 -9.10 -5.82
N PHE A 25 5.02 -9.78 -5.87
CA PHE A 25 4.00 -9.68 -4.82
C PHE A 25 4.49 -10.22 -3.48
N THR A 26 5.26 -11.31 -3.51
CA THR A 26 5.87 -11.90 -2.32
C THR A 26 6.88 -10.93 -1.70
N LEU A 27 7.74 -10.34 -2.52
CA LEU A 27 8.71 -9.33 -2.10
C LEU A 27 8.02 -8.12 -1.46
N TYR A 28 7.02 -7.54 -2.13
CA TYR A 28 6.23 -6.42 -1.60
C TYR A 28 5.62 -6.73 -0.24
N ARG A 29 5.06 -7.94 -0.08
CA ARG A 29 4.46 -8.36 1.18
C ARG A 29 5.50 -8.57 2.27
N MET A 30 6.64 -9.17 1.94
CA MET A 30 7.74 -9.33 2.89
C MET A 30 8.30 -7.98 3.35
N GLU A 31 8.54 -7.03 2.43
CA GLU A 31 8.98 -5.68 2.75
C GLU A 31 7.94 -4.95 3.62
N SER A 32 6.65 -5.11 3.33
CA SER A 32 5.54 -4.56 4.12
C SER A 32 5.50 -5.13 5.54
N LEU A 33 5.76 -6.42 5.69
CA LEU A 33 5.79 -7.08 6.99
C LEU A 33 6.99 -6.64 7.84
N ARG A 34 8.09 -6.26 7.19
CA ARG A 34 9.35 -5.81 7.81
C ARG A 34 9.48 -4.29 7.87
N SER A 35 8.47 -3.53 7.48
CA SER A 35 8.53 -2.06 7.42
C SER A 35 8.82 -1.41 8.78
N ASP A 36 8.59 -2.14 9.87
CA ASP A 36 8.82 -1.74 11.25
C ASP A 36 9.95 -2.51 11.97
N ALA A 37 10.70 -3.34 11.24
CA ALA A 37 11.79 -4.13 11.82
C ALA A 37 12.99 -3.30 12.29
N GLU A 38 13.28 -2.18 11.61
CA GLU A 38 14.34 -1.25 11.97
C GLU A 38 13.85 0.19 11.79
N LYS A 39 13.54 0.85 12.90
CA LYS A 39 13.02 2.22 12.93
C LYS A 39 13.72 3.04 14.00
N ALA A 40 13.80 4.33 13.77
CA ALA A 40 14.21 5.30 14.79
C ALA A 40 13.19 6.44 14.88
N THR A 41 13.09 7.04 16.05
CA THR A 41 12.31 8.25 16.28
C THR A 41 13.25 9.42 16.51
N GLY A 42 12.82 10.62 16.13
CA GLY A 42 13.63 11.82 16.26
C GLY A 42 12.79 13.08 16.41
N GLN A 43 13.44 14.15 16.84
CA GLN A 43 12.85 15.49 16.88
C GLN A 43 13.71 16.44 16.05
N SER A 44 13.08 17.40 15.40
CA SER A 44 13.73 18.45 14.64
C SER A 44 12.91 19.73 14.72
N ASN A 45 13.47 20.83 14.26
CA ASN A 45 12.79 22.09 14.00
C ASN A 45 12.76 22.42 12.50
N SER A 46 13.09 21.44 11.65
CA SER A 46 13.21 21.62 10.21
C SER A 46 11.93 21.17 9.50
N PRO A 47 11.20 22.08 8.82
CA PRO A 47 10.03 21.71 8.02
C PRO A 47 10.38 20.88 6.78
N LYS A 48 11.68 20.76 6.45
CA LYS A 48 12.17 19.99 5.30
C LYS A 48 12.10 18.47 5.53
N LEU A 49 11.89 18.02 6.76
CA LEU A 49 11.82 16.60 7.11
C LEU A 49 10.35 16.12 7.09
N TRP A 50 9.83 15.90 5.89
CA TRP A 50 8.50 15.34 5.61
C TRP A 50 8.61 13.92 5.04
N PRO A 51 7.55 13.09 5.11
CA PRO A 51 7.61 11.71 4.63
C PRO A 51 8.08 11.60 3.17
N GLY A 52 9.01 10.69 2.91
CA GLY A 52 9.67 10.53 1.62
C GLY A 52 11.03 11.22 1.50
N THR A 53 11.33 12.19 2.37
CA THR A 53 12.64 12.85 2.40
C THR A 53 13.72 11.93 2.96
N ARG A 54 14.89 11.93 2.31
CA ARG A 54 16.12 11.32 2.83
C ARG A 54 17.05 12.38 3.40
N PHE A 55 17.77 12.03 4.45
CA PHE A 55 18.79 12.88 5.06
C PHE A 55 19.93 12.04 5.64
N THR A 56 21.12 12.63 5.74
CA THR A 56 22.26 12.02 6.42
C THR A 56 22.32 12.52 7.86
N LEU A 57 22.26 11.61 8.83
CA LEU A 57 22.51 11.95 10.23
C LEU A 57 24.02 12.03 10.49
N THR A 58 24.45 13.07 11.18
CA THR A 58 25.86 13.27 11.58
C THR A 58 25.92 13.74 13.04
N GLY A 59 27.06 13.54 13.70
CA GLY A 59 27.29 13.99 15.08
C GLY A 59 26.60 13.17 16.19
N HIS A 60 25.94 12.05 15.87
CA HIS A 60 25.32 11.20 16.88
C HIS A 60 26.38 10.38 17.66
N PRO A 61 26.33 10.32 19.01
CA PRO A 61 27.31 9.59 19.81
C PRO A 61 27.46 8.11 19.44
N GLN A 62 26.33 7.46 19.13
CA GLN A 62 26.32 6.12 18.57
C GLN A 62 26.67 6.16 17.08
N LYS A 63 27.91 5.78 16.76
CA LYS A 63 28.48 5.87 15.41
C LYS A 63 27.61 5.22 14.34
N MET A 64 27.00 4.07 14.62
CA MET A 64 26.15 3.33 13.67
C MET A 64 24.90 4.10 13.21
N LEU A 65 24.45 5.11 13.96
CA LEU A 65 23.30 5.91 13.54
C LEU A 65 23.69 7.03 12.57
N ASN A 66 24.98 7.36 12.43
CA ASN A 66 25.46 8.37 11.49
C ASN A 66 25.50 7.83 10.07
N ARG A 67 24.32 7.67 9.48
CA ARG A 67 24.06 7.11 8.15
C ARG A 67 22.90 7.85 7.48
N GLU A 68 22.55 7.43 6.27
CA GLU A 68 21.37 7.95 5.58
C GLU A 68 20.07 7.32 6.12
N TRP A 69 19.09 8.17 6.38
CA TRP A 69 17.77 7.84 6.89
C TRP A 69 16.69 8.39 5.95
N GLN A 70 15.56 7.71 5.88
CA GLN A 70 14.36 8.13 5.17
C GLN A 70 13.24 8.38 6.17
N VAL A 71 12.57 9.54 6.04
CA VAL A 71 11.40 9.89 6.84
C VAL A 71 10.19 9.09 6.35
N VAL A 72 9.51 8.38 7.25
CA VAL A 72 8.27 7.64 6.98
C VAL A 72 7.05 8.28 7.64
N GLN A 73 7.26 9.05 8.72
CA GLN A 73 6.23 9.86 9.36
C GLN A 73 6.83 11.18 9.87
N SER A 74 6.05 12.26 9.80
CA SER A 74 6.42 13.55 10.40
C SER A 74 5.17 14.22 10.95
N ILE A 75 5.21 14.59 12.23
CA ILE A 75 4.16 15.37 12.91
C ILE A 75 4.76 16.76 13.16
N LEU A 76 4.34 17.75 12.38
CA LEU A 76 4.79 19.13 12.48
C LEU A 76 3.86 19.92 13.41
N SER A 77 4.43 20.72 14.31
CA SER A 77 3.71 21.59 15.24
C SER A 77 4.38 22.94 15.29
N GLY A 78 3.58 24.01 15.28
CA GLY A 78 4.05 25.38 15.41
C GLY A 78 3.30 26.11 16.52
N ASP A 79 4.00 26.98 17.24
CA ASP A 79 3.44 27.87 18.25
C ASP A 79 3.84 29.31 17.93
N GLN A 80 2.86 30.22 17.92
CA GLN A 80 3.07 31.64 17.66
C GLN A 80 2.53 32.50 18.82
N PRO A 81 3.24 32.57 19.96
CA PRO A 81 2.77 33.31 21.12
C PRO A 81 2.59 34.82 20.88
N GLN A 82 3.33 35.40 19.92
CA GLN A 82 3.30 36.84 19.61
C GLN A 82 2.01 37.29 18.91
N ALA A 83 1.20 36.37 18.40
CA ALA A 83 -0.11 36.71 17.84
C ALA A 83 -1.09 37.19 18.94
N LEU A 84 -0.84 36.85 20.20
CA LEU A 84 -1.62 37.30 21.35
C LEU A 84 -1.07 38.63 21.88
N HIS A 85 -1.94 39.64 21.95
CA HIS A 85 -1.59 40.94 22.53
C HIS A 85 -1.21 40.79 24.01
N GLY A 86 -0.07 41.36 24.41
CA GLY A 86 0.47 41.24 25.77
C GLY A 86 1.42 40.06 26.01
N SER A 87 1.62 39.20 25.02
CA SER A 87 2.64 38.14 25.07
C SER A 87 4.03 38.73 24.81
N GLN A 88 4.90 38.72 25.83
CA GLN A 88 6.28 39.20 25.76
C GLN A 88 7.25 38.06 26.09
N GLY A 89 8.41 38.03 25.42
CA GLY A 89 9.52 37.13 25.77
C GLY A 89 9.48 35.70 25.21
N ARG A 90 8.48 35.33 24.40
CA ARG A 90 8.47 34.05 23.64
C ARG A 90 8.47 34.28 22.13
N GLY A 91 9.36 33.58 21.42
CA GLY A 91 9.43 33.59 19.96
C GLY A 91 8.48 32.58 19.32
N THR A 92 8.24 32.74 18.02
CA THR A 92 7.56 31.72 17.21
C THR A 92 8.42 30.46 17.14
N THR A 93 7.82 29.30 17.39
CA THR A 93 8.52 28.01 17.36
C THR A 93 7.91 27.08 16.34
N LEU A 94 8.75 26.20 15.79
CA LEU A 94 8.37 25.12 14.90
C LEU A 94 9.15 23.88 15.33
N GLY A 95 8.45 22.78 15.51
CA GLY A 95 9.03 21.50 15.89
C GLY A 95 8.34 20.37 15.14
N ASN A 96 9.06 19.28 14.91
CA ASN A 96 8.50 18.09 14.33
C ASN A 96 9.01 16.82 15.01
N GLN A 97 8.10 15.88 15.22
CA GLN A 97 8.41 14.51 15.63
C GLN A 97 8.45 13.62 14.40
N LEU A 98 9.50 12.82 14.29
CA LEU A 98 9.81 12.01 13.12
C LEU A 98 9.83 10.53 13.45
N GLU A 99 9.39 9.73 12.50
CA GLU A 99 9.70 8.31 12.41
C GLU A 99 10.50 8.09 11.13
N VAL A 100 11.64 7.41 11.25
CA VAL A 100 12.58 7.20 10.16
C VAL A 100 13.00 5.74 10.07
N ILE A 101 13.35 5.31 8.87
CA ILE A 101 13.98 4.02 8.58
C ILE A 101 15.33 4.25 7.90
N PRO A 102 16.25 3.28 7.92
CA PRO A 102 17.47 3.37 7.12
C PRO A 102 17.15 3.52 5.62
N ALA A 103 17.83 4.41 4.91
CA ALA A 103 17.49 4.76 3.53
C ALA A 103 17.78 3.65 2.49
N ASP A 104 18.53 2.62 2.88
CA ASP A 104 18.79 1.40 2.09
C ASP A 104 17.68 0.35 2.23
N ARG A 105 16.65 0.62 3.04
CA ARG A 105 15.46 -0.24 3.19
C ARG A 105 14.31 0.31 2.37
N THR A 106 13.66 -0.57 1.62
CA THR A 106 12.40 -0.25 0.97
C THR A 106 11.28 -0.21 2.00
N TRP A 107 10.66 0.96 2.17
CA TRP A 107 9.43 1.06 2.95
C TRP A 107 8.22 0.62 2.11
N ARG A 108 7.40 -0.28 2.66
CA ARG A 108 6.07 -0.60 2.12
C ARG A 108 5.02 -0.47 3.22
N PRO A 109 3.84 0.09 2.92
CA PRO A 109 2.77 0.16 3.91
C PRO A 109 2.26 -1.24 4.26
N ARG A 110 1.71 -1.40 5.47
CA ARG A 110 0.97 -2.62 5.86
C ARG A 110 -0.22 -2.83 4.90
N LEU A 111 -0.38 -4.06 4.42
CA LEU A 111 -1.48 -4.42 3.51
C LEU A 111 -2.84 -4.17 4.17
N GLN A 112 -3.71 -3.44 3.49
CA GLN A 112 -5.09 -3.20 3.91
C GLN A 112 -5.98 -4.40 3.57
N SER A 113 -7.14 -4.46 4.22
CA SER A 113 -8.16 -5.45 3.87
C SER A 113 -8.60 -5.28 2.42
N LYS A 114 -8.56 -6.38 1.65
CA LYS A 114 -9.04 -6.37 0.27
C LYS A 114 -10.58 -6.40 0.25
N PRO A 115 -11.22 -5.76 -0.74
CA PRO A 115 -12.66 -5.93 -0.97
C PRO A 115 -13.02 -7.40 -1.09
N LYS A 116 -14.19 -7.76 -0.55
CA LYS A 116 -14.74 -9.11 -0.57
C LYS A 116 -16.10 -9.10 -1.23
N VAL A 117 -16.42 -10.19 -1.91
CA VAL A 117 -17.76 -10.51 -2.40
C VAL A 117 -18.24 -11.68 -1.56
N ASP A 118 -19.18 -11.44 -0.66
CA ASP A 118 -19.55 -12.40 0.40
C ASP A 118 -20.35 -13.60 -0.12
N GLY A 119 -20.90 -13.50 -1.34
CA GLY A 119 -21.63 -14.59 -1.97
C GLY A 119 -21.84 -14.40 -3.47
N PRO A 120 -22.40 -15.40 -4.16
CA PRO A 120 -22.66 -15.33 -5.60
C PRO A 120 -23.57 -14.16 -5.97
N GLN A 121 -23.38 -13.62 -7.18
CA GLN A 121 -24.19 -12.54 -7.73
C GLN A 121 -24.67 -12.91 -9.13
N SER A 122 -25.91 -12.54 -9.44
CA SER A 122 -26.44 -12.66 -10.81
C SER A 122 -25.85 -11.57 -11.72
N ALA A 123 -25.77 -11.89 -13.00
CA ALA A 123 -25.34 -10.98 -14.05
C ALA A 123 -26.04 -11.36 -15.37
N ILE A 124 -26.06 -10.43 -16.32
CA ILE A 124 -26.64 -10.64 -17.65
C ILE A 124 -25.51 -11.06 -18.59
N VAL A 125 -25.68 -12.13 -19.36
CA VAL A 125 -24.73 -12.53 -20.41
C VAL A 125 -24.78 -11.52 -21.54
N THR A 126 -23.62 -11.07 -22.03
CA THR A 126 -23.51 -10.03 -23.06
C THR A 126 -22.59 -10.46 -24.20
N GLY A 127 -22.80 -9.87 -25.37
CA GLY A 127 -22.04 -10.09 -26.59
C GLY A 127 -22.22 -8.93 -27.59
N PRO A 128 -21.66 -9.05 -28.79
CA PRO A 128 -21.85 -8.07 -29.86
C PRO A 128 -23.32 -7.89 -30.25
N ALA A 129 -23.65 -6.73 -30.80
CA ALA A 129 -25.01 -6.48 -31.28
C ALA A 129 -25.38 -7.47 -32.40
N GLY A 130 -26.53 -8.14 -32.23
CA GLY A 130 -27.04 -9.12 -33.20
C GLY A 130 -26.53 -10.55 -33.02
N GLU A 131 -25.59 -10.78 -32.09
CA GLU A 131 -25.12 -12.13 -31.76
C GLU A 131 -25.88 -12.69 -30.55
N GLU A 132 -26.49 -13.86 -30.73
CA GLU A 132 -27.17 -14.58 -29.64
C GLU A 132 -26.19 -15.37 -28.76
N ILE A 133 -25.12 -15.90 -29.36
CA ILE A 133 -24.12 -16.73 -28.69
C ILE A 133 -22.74 -16.13 -28.92
N PHE A 134 -22.12 -15.63 -27.85
CA PHE A 134 -20.78 -15.07 -27.87
C PHE A 134 -19.88 -15.79 -26.86
N CYS A 135 -19.11 -16.76 -27.36
CA CYS A 135 -18.22 -17.61 -26.57
C CYS A 135 -16.83 -17.70 -27.21
N ASP A 136 -15.80 -17.94 -26.40
CA ASP A 136 -14.46 -18.23 -26.90
C ASP A 136 -14.15 -19.73 -27.01
N GLU A 137 -12.93 -20.06 -27.42
CA GLU A 137 -12.43 -21.44 -27.59
C GLU A 137 -12.50 -22.30 -26.31
N HIS A 138 -12.72 -21.69 -25.15
CA HIS A 138 -12.86 -22.36 -23.86
C HIS A 138 -14.31 -22.36 -23.35
N GLY A 139 -15.28 -21.96 -24.17
CA GLY A 139 -16.69 -21.89 -23.78
C GLY A 139 -16.97 -20.84 -22.70
N ARG A 140 -16.12 -19.81 -22.58
CA ARG A 140 -16.33 -18.71 -21.63
C ARG A 140 -17.30 -17.71 -22.21
N VAL A 141 -17.99 -16.97 -21.33
CA VAL A 141 -18.90 -15.88 -21.71
C VAL A 141 -18.44 -14.54 -21.13
N ARG A 142 -18.97 -13.43 -21.64
CA ARG A 142 -18.86 -12.11 -21.00
C ARG A 142 -20.19 -11.77 -20.33
N VAL A 143 -20.11 -11.06 -19.21
CA VAL A 143 -21.29 -10.69 -18.40
C VAL A 143 -21.30 -9.21 -18.05
N LYS A 144 -22.48 -8.68 -17.77
CA LYS A 144 -22.69 -7.36 -17.15
C LYS A 144 -23.35 -7.54 -15.80
N PHE A 145 -22.65 -7.13 -14.74
CA PHE A 145 -23.22 -7.10 -13.40
C PHE A 145 -24.26 -5.98 -13.25
N HIS A 146 -25.26 -6.19 -12.41
CA HIS A 146 -26.33 -5.20 -12.19
C HIS A 146 -25.83 -3.88 -11.58
N TRP A 147 -24.74 -3.94 -10.81
CA TRP A 147 -24.11 -2.76 -10.21
C TRP A 147 -23.16 -2.02 -11.17
N ASP A 148 -22.88 -2.56 -12.36
CA ASP A 148 -22.00 -1.90 -13.33
C ASP A 148 -22.76 -0.77 -14.05
N ARG A 149 -22.45 0.45 -13.66
CA ARG A 149 -23.04 1.68 -14.21
C ARG A 149 -22.28 2.24 -15.42
N TYR A 150 -21.07 1.76 -15.68
CA TYR A 150 -20.14 2.44 -16.59
C TYR A 150 -19.98 1.73 -17.93
N ASN A 151 -20.01 0.39 -17.94
CA ASN A 151 -19.82 -0.34 -19.20
C ASN A 151 -21.17 -0.63 -19.88
N PRO A 152 -21.31 -0.42 -21.20
CA PRO A 152 -22.51 -0.83 -21.92
C PRO A 152 -22.62 -2.37 -21.97
N ALA A 153 -23.84 -2.89 -22.16
CA ALA A 153 -24.10 -4.32 -22.31
C ALA A 153 -23.68 -4.79 -23.71
N THR A 154 -22.40 -5.09 -23.88
CA THR A 154 -21.74 -5.35 -25.17
C THR A 154 -20.71 -6.45 -25.00
N GLU A 155 -20.01 -6.77 -26.08
CA GLU A 155 -18.84 -7.63 -26.07
C GLU A 155 -17.71 -7.08 -25.21
N ALA A 156 -17.74 -5.85 -24.69
CA ALA A 156 -16.68 -5.30 -23.85
C ALA A 156 -16.99 -5.31 -22.33
N SER A 157 -18.15 -5.80 -21.90
CA SER A 157 -18.67 -5.58 -20.54
C SER A 157 -17.81 -6.09 -19.37
N SER A 158 -17.10 -7.21 -19.53
CA SER A 158 -16.26 -7.80 -18.45
C SER A 158 -15.16 -8.70 -18.98
N CYS A 159 -14.28 -9.27 -18.17
CA CYS A 159 -13.38 -10.32 -18.68
C CYS A 159 -14.14 -11.61 -19.06
N TRP A 160 -13.47 -12.52 -19.76
CA TRP A 160 -14.03 -13.86 -20.02
C TRP A 160 -14.20 -14.65 -18.72
N VAL A 161 -15.43 -15.12 -18.47
CA VAL A 161 -15.80 -15.88 -17.27
C VAL A 161 -16.06 -17.33 -17.65
N ARG A 162 -15.44 -18.26 -16.94
CA ARG A 162 -15.68 -19.70 -17.10
C ARG A 162 -17.09 -20.06 -16.63
N VAL A 163 -17.75 -20.94 -17.38
CA VAL A 163 -19.09 -21.45 -17.08
C VAL A 163 -18.95 -22.87 -16.55
N SER A 164 -19.53 -23.15 -15.39
CA SER A 164 -19.61 -24.53 -14.88
C SER A 164 -20.52 -25.34 -15.79
N GLN A 165 -20.06 -26.51 -16.21
CA GLN A 165 -20.86 -27.47 -16.97
C GLN A 165 -21.34 -28.58 -16.05
N ALA A 166 -22.40 -29.28 -16.46
CA ALA A 166 -22.93 -30.39 -15.68
C ALA A 166 -21.89 -31.52 -15.58
N TRP A 167 -21.24 -31.86 -16.70
CA TRP A 167 -20.27 -32.95 -16.87
C TRP A 167 -19.05 -32.49 -17.68
#